data_AF-A0A957YYH7-F1
#
_entry.id   AF-A0A957YYH7-F1
#
_cell.length_a   1.000
_cell.length_b   1.000
_cell.length_c   1.000
_cell.angle_alpha   90.00
_cell.angle_beta   90.00
_cell.angle_gamma   90.00
#
_symmetry.space_group_name_H-M   'P 1'
#
loop_
_entity.id
_entity.type
_entity.pdbx_description
1 polymer ?
#
loop_
_entity_poly.entity_id
_entity_poly.type
_entity_poly.pdbx_seq_one_letter_code
_entity_poly.pdbx_strand_id
1 'polypeptide(L)'
;NGEYYQTAEGFDPDHQGRRRYPAERIADNIYGWLTNNPADVILLHIGTNQLSADPAQVERILNEIDRFDPNIIVVLAKITNWTPYNPTVTEFNTNVETMALARITNGDQIVMVDMENGAGFHYEIQPTGDMWDQVHPYATGYTKMAAVWLNALDDLLPICTAGVNILSQPPTTATVGQGYTYDVQASGFPLPTYTLLASPDGMTIDSATGIITWLPTAPGSFSVTVEAANNIGADSQSFTITTVEESNAPVLTSTPVTQGAVNQPYHYDVEATGAPAPTYALTAAPPGMTIDAATGLIAWTPTMIGNFAVTLEATNSNGSDSQSFTLTIVEVAACTTNQIAYWPLDEPSGSTLFTDLIGNHQGSCTGASCPTATGGQVAGAFAFDGGDGIAVPTAPALTWGSNDSFSLELLVNTTQSCVGNKVFLGKYKSSGNKASWWLGCEASGKALFSLRDSGGAGVELTSLAPINDGQWHHL
;
A
#
# COMPACT_ATOMS: atom_id res chain seq x y z
N ASN A 1 -24.16 16.63 32.23
CA ASN A 1 -22.95 16.48 31.40
C ASN A 1 -22.56 15.02 31.54
N GLY A 2 -23.05 14.07 30.74
CA GLY A 2 -23.22 14.12 29.29
C GLY A 2 -21.96 13.58 28.62
N GLU A 3 -21.50 12.39 29.04
CA GLU A 3 -20.38 11.70 28.39
C GLU A 3 -20.95 10.87 27.24
N TYR A 4 -20.78 11.40 26.03
CA TYR A 4 -21.02 10.71 24.77
C TYR A 4 -19.96 9.61 24.62
N TYR A 5 -20.24 8.41 25.10
CA TYR A 5 -19.69 7.22 24.49
C TYR A 5 -20.60 6.86 23.32
N GLN A 6 -20.05 6.71 22.11
CA GLN A 6 -20.79 6.12 21.00
C GLN A 6 -21.22 4.73 21.46
N THR A 7 -22.49 4.56 21.79
CA THR A 7 -23.07 3.26 22.06
C THR A 7 -22.96 2.47 20.76
N ALA A 8 -22.28 1.32 20.80
CA ALA A 8 -22.27 0.40 19.67
C ALA A 8 -23.71 0.13 19.22
N GLU A 9 -23.91 -0.04 17.91
CA GLU A 9 -25.23 -0.31 17.35
C GLU A 9 -25.83 -1.55 18.07
N GLY A 10 -27.00 -1.38 18.70
CA GLY A 10 -27.66 -2.45 19.47
C GLY A 10 -27.38 -2.49 20.98
N PHE A 11 -26.63 -1.56 21.56
CA PHE A 11 -26.46 -1.46 23.02
C PHE A 11 -27.72 -0.93 23.72
N ASP A 12 -28.19 -1.65 24.75
CA ASP A 12 -29.28 -1.21 25.62
C ASP A 12 -28.73 -0.30 26.74
N PRO A 13 -29.13 0.99 26.80
CA PRO A 13 -28.62 1.94 27.79
C PRO A 13 -29.35 1.89 29.14
N ASP A 14 -30.42 1.10 29.29
CA ASP A 14 -31.26 1.15 30.48
C ASP A 14 -30.58 0.55 31.71
N HIS A 15 -30.61 1.28 32.83
CA HIS A 15 -30.03 0.83 34.09
C HIS A 15 -30.73 1.43 35.32
N GLN A 16 -30.63 0.74 36.46
CA GLN A 16 -31.05 1.28 37.76
C GLN A 16 -29.88 1.84 38.60
N GLY A 17 -28.72 2.05 38.00
CA GLY A 17 -27.60 2.77 38.64
C GLY A 17 -27.97 4.20 39.05
N ARG A 18 -27.81 4.54 40.33
CA ARG A 18 -28.09 5.89 40.88
C ARG A 18 -26.85 6.46 41.56
N ARG A 19 -26.30 7.53 41.01
CA ARG A 19 -25.11 8.21 41.56
C ARG A 19 -25.38 8.68 43.00
N ARG A 20 -24.47 8.35 43.93
CA ARG A 20 -24.47 8.71 45.36
C ARG A 20 -25.57 8.10 46.23
N TYR A 21 -26.39 7.18 45.71
CA TYR A 21 -27.43 6.55 46.54
C TYR A 21 -26.78 5.55 47.51
N PRO A 22 -27.05 5.64 48.82
CA PRO A 22 -26.65 4.61 49.77
C PRO A 22 -27.56 3.39 49.65
N ALA A 23 -27.10 2.24 50.17
CA ALA A 23 -27.84 0.98 50.13
C ALA A 23 -29.24 1.09 50.75
N GLU A 24 -29.41 1.86 51.82
CA GLU A 24 -30.71 2.11 52.47
C GLU A 24 -31.74 2.66 51.48
N ARG A 25 -31.37 3.65 50.64
CA ARG A 25 -32.29 4.22 49.66
C ARG A 25 -32.63 3.26 48.53
N ILE A 26 -31.71 2.36 48.18
CA ILE A 26 -32.02 1.29 47.23
C ILE A 26 -33.03 0.33 47.86
N ALA A 27 -32.80 -0.09 49.11
CA ALA A 27 -33.72 -0.96 49.84
C ALA A 27 -35.14 -0.37 49.95
N ASP A 28 -35.26 0.94 50.19
CA ASP A 28 -36.56 1.63 50.26
C ASP A 28 -37.36 1.60 48.94
N ASN A 29 -36.70 1.43 47.79
CA ASN A 29 -37.32 1.67 46.48
C ASN A 29 -37.29 0.46 45.53
N ILE A 30 -36.39 -0.51 45.73
CA ILE A 30 -36.12 -1.58 44.75
C ILE A 30 -37.35 -2.42 44.41
N TYR A 31 -38.22 -2.72 45.38
CA TYR A 31 -39.46 -3.44 45.11
C TYR A 31 -40.36 -2.68 44.11
N GLY A 32 -40.47 -1.36 44.26
CA GLY A 32 -41.22 -0.52 43.32
C GLY A 32 -40.57 -0.46 41.95
N TRP A 33 -39.23 -0.49 41.88
CA TRP A 33 -38.52 -0.56 40.61
C TRP A 33 -38.74 -1.88 39.89
N LEU A 34 -38.69 -3.00 40.61
CA LEU A 34 -38.99 -4.34 40.07
C LEU A 34 -40.46 -4.49 39.65
N THR A 35 -41.38 -3.83 40.36
CA THR A 35 -42.79 -3.80 39.95
C THR A 35 -42.97 -3.10 38.59
N ASN A 36 -42.20 -2.04 38.34
CA ASN A 36 -42.29 -1.30 37.07
C ASN A 36 -41.46 -1.93 35.96
N ASN A 37 -40.35 -2.57 36.32
CA ASN A 37 -39.41 -3.22 35.39
C ASN A 37 -38.96 -4.54 36.03
N PRO A 38 -39.75 -5.61 35.87
CA PRO A 38 -39.38 -6.93 36.37
C PRO A 38 -38.05 -7.38 35.76
N ALA A 39 -37.23 -8.07 36.54
CA ALA A 39 -35.93 -8.56 36.11
C ALA A 39 -35.79 -10.04 36.49
N ASP A 40 -35.23 -10.85 35.59
CA ASP A 40 -34.89 -12.25 35.87
C ASP A 40 -33.54 -12.38 36.58
N VAL A 41 -32.61 -11.45 36.27
CA VAL A 41 -31.26 -11.37 36.83
C VAL A 41 -30.97 -9.94 37.27
N ILE A 42 -30.39 -9.77 38.47
CA ILE A 42 -29.96 -8.48 39.00
C ILE A 42 -28.45 -8.50 39.23
N LEU A 43 -27.72 -7.56 38.61
CA LEU A 43 -26.33 -7.29 38.93
C LEU A 43 -26.27 -6.22 40.04
N LEU A 44 -25.91 -6.62 41.26
CA LEU A 44 -25.95 -5.76 42.44
C LEU A 44 -24.52 -5.40 42.91
N HIS A 45 -24.13 -4.15 42.73
CA HIS A 45 -22.87 -3.58 43.25
C HIS A 45 -23.17 -2.31 44.04
N ILE A 46 -23.23 -2.43 45.37
CA ILE A 46 -23.71 -1.38 46.28
C ILE A 46 -22.97 -1.44 47.62
N GLY A 47 -22.80 -0.30 48.28
CA GLY A 47 -22.13 -0.19 49.60
C GLY A 47 -21.08 0.91 49.69
N THR A 48 -20.62 1.44 48.57
CA THR A 48 -19.59 2.51 48.54
C THR A 48 -20.06 3.81 49.19
N ASN A 49 -21.34 4.16 49.03
CA ASN A 49 -21.92 5.38 49.61
C ASN A 49 -22.38 5.12 51.04
N GLN A 50 -22.01 6.02 51.96
CA GLN A 50 -22.22 5.84 53.41
C GLN A 50 -21.57 4.55 53.93
N LEU A 51 -20.33 4.30 53.50
CA LEU A 51 -19.56 3.12 53.85
C LEU A 51 -19.55 2.86 55.37
N SER A 52 -19.91 1.64 55.73
CA SER A 52 -19.75 1.07 57.06
C SER A 52 -19.41 -0.42 56.90
N ALA A 53 -18.86 -1.06 57.92
CA ALA A 53 -18.61 -2.51 57.88
C ALA A 53 -19.92 -3.34 57.90
N ASP A 54 -21.06 -2.75 58.24
CA ASP A 54 -22.33 -3.45 58.42
C ASP A 54 -23.03 -3.72 57.06
N PRO A 55 -23.30 -5.00 56.71
CA PRO A 55 -23.99 -5.37 55.47
C PRO A 55 -25.52 -5.29 55.57
N ALA A 56 -26.11 -4.90 56.71
CA ALA A 56 -27.55 -4.98 56.95
C ALA A 56 -28.42 -4.31 55.88
N GLN A 57 -27.96 -3.19 55.30
CA GLN A 57 -28.71 -2.53 54.22
C GLN A 57 -28.64 -3.32 52.90
N VAL A 58 -27.54 -4.02 52.62
CA VAL A 58 -27.45 -4.94 51.47
C VAL A 58 -28.39 -6.13 51.68
N GLU A 59 -28.39 -6.71 52.88
CA GLU A 59 -29.31 -7.79 53.23
C GLU A 59 -30.77 -7.36 53.10
N ARG A 60 -31.09 -6.12 53.50
CA ARG A 60 -32.42 -5.54 53.30
C ARG A 60 -32.80 -5.39 51.82
N ILE A 61 -31.87 -5.03 50.94
CA ILE A 61 -32.11 -5.02 49.48
C ILE A 61 -32.48 -6.42 49.01
N LEU A 62 -31.71 -7.44 49.40
CA LEU A 62 -31.97 -8.84 49.03
C LEU A 62 -33.35 -9.31 49.55
N ASN A 63 -33.71 -8.96 50.79
CA ASN A 63 -35.04 -9.25 51.32
C ASN A 63 -36.18 -8.63 50.48
N GLU A 64 -35.99 -7.42 49.97
CA GLU A 64 -36.99 -6.77 49.11
C GLU A 64 -37.05 -7.39 47.70
N ILE A 65 -35.93 -7.92 47.19
CA ILE A 65 -35.88 -8.72 45.96
C ILE A 65 -36.66 -10.03 46.17
N ASP A 66 -36.37 -10.79 47.23
CA ASP A 66 -37.09 -12.03 47.57
C ASP A 66 -38.58 -11.80 47.78
N ARG A 67 -38.93 -10.68 48.43
CA ARG A 67 -40.33 -10.29 48.66
C ARG A 67 -41.07 -10.08 47.34
N PHE A 68 -40.37 -9.64 46.30
CA PHE A 68 -40.91 -9.49 44.96
C PHE A 68 -40.99 -10.85 44.26
N ASP A 69 -39.85 -11.55 44.13
CA ASP A 69 -39.76 -12.90 43.59
C ASP A 69 -38.47 -13.58 44.10
N PRO A 70 -38.58 -14.67 44.89
CA PRO A 70 -37.42 -15.38 45.44
C PRO A 70 -36.64 -16.19 44.40
N ASN A 71 -37.10 -16.25 43.14
CA ASN A 71 -36.40 -16.95 42.06
C ASN A 71 -35.47 -16.03 41.24
N ILE A 72 -35.46 -14.72 41.51
CA ILE A 72 -34.56 -13.79 40.83
C ILE A 72 -33.12 -14.14 41.18
N ILE A 73 -32.28 -14.30 40.16
CA ILE A 73 -30.86 -14.54 40.37
C ILE A 73 -30.17 -13.21 40.64
N VAL A 74 -29.49 -13.08 41.77
CA VAL A 74 -28.71 -11.89 42.12
C VAL A 74 -27.23 -12.18 41.96
N VAL A 75 -26.59 -11.54 41.00
CA VAL A 75 -25.12 -11.50 40.92
C VAL A 75 -24.64 -10.40 41.85
N LEU A 76 -24.24 -10.78 43.07
CA LEU A 76 -23.86 -9.86 44.13
C LEU A 76 -22.34 -9.64 44.14
N ALA A 77 -21.94 -8.39 43.93
CA ALA A 77 -20.54 -8.01 43.91
C ALA A 77 -20.05 -7.49 45.26
N LYS A 78 -18.87 -7.98 45.67
CA LYS A 78 -17.97 -7.20 46.54
C LYS A 78 -17.68 -5.85 45.86
N ILE A 79 -17.58 -4.77 46.62
CA ILE A 79 -17.26 -3.46 46.07
C ILE A 79 -15.76 -3.26 45.85
N THR A 80 -15.40 -2.45 44.85
CA THR A 80 -14.01 -2.03 44.63
C THR A 80 -13.45 -1.23 45.82
N ASN A 81 -12.17 -1.40 46.15
CA ASN A 81 -11.52 -0.62 47.21
C ASN A 81 -11.24 0.83 46.76
N TRP A 82 -10.87 1.68 47.71
CA TRP A 82 -10.54 3.09 47.48
C TRP A 82 -9.05 3.25 47.15
N THR A 83 -8.71 4.41 46.60
CA THR A 83 -7.33 4.89 46.51
C THR A 83 -7.16 6.21 47.29
N PRO A 84 -6.40 6.23 48.39
CA PRO A 84 -5.66 5.13 49.00
C PRO A 84 -6.57 4.07 49.62
N TYR A 85 -6.00 2.86 49.82
CA TYR A 85 -6.67 1.71 50.41
C TYR A 85 -7.43 2.06 51.70
N ASN A 86 -8.67 1.58 51.78
CA ASN A 86 -9.53 1.75 52.95
C ASN A 86 -9.88 0.38 53.56
N PRO A 87 -9.39 0.03 54.77
CA PRO A 87 -9.64 -1.28 55.38
C PRO A 87 -11.11 -1.55 55.67
N THR A 88 -11.94 -0.52 55.85
CA THR A 88 -13.38 -0.68 56.06
C THR A 88 -14.08 -1.24 54.82
N VAL A 89 -13.54 -1.01 53.61
CA VAL A 89 -14.10 -1.62 52.39
C VAL A 89 -13.89 -3.12 52.41
N THR A 90 -12.69 -3.59 52.73
CA THR A 90 -12.38 -5.02 52.82
C THR A 90 -13.20 -5.71 53.93
N GLU A 91 -13.37 -5.02 55.07
CA GLU A 91 -14.23 -5.52 56.16
C GLU A 91 -15.70 -5.62 55.72
N PHE A 92 -16.24 -4.58 55.07
CA PHE A 92 -17.59 -4.60 54.49
C PHE A 92 -17.75 -5.74 53.49
N ASN A 93 -16.80 -5.91 52.57
CA ASN A 93 -16.82 -6.99 51.56
C ASN A 93 -16.81 -8.38 52.20
N THR A 94 -16.05 -8.57 53.27
CA THR A 94 -16.01 -9.82 54.04
C THR A 94 -17.37 -10.10 54.69
N ASN A 95 -18.01 -9.07 55.24
CA ASN A 95 -19.31 -9.20 55.89
C ASN A 95 -20.45 -9.42 54.88
N VAL A 96 -20.40 -8.75 53.71
CA VAL A 96 -21.34 -8.99 52.59
C VAL A 96 -21.23 -10.43 52.10
N GLU A 97 -20.01 -10.94 51.88
CA GLU A 97 -19.79 -12.33 51.47
C GLU A 97 -20.30 -13.33 52.51
N THR A 98 -20.01 -13.09 53.79
CA THR A 98 -20.50 -13.94 54.89
C THR A 98 -22.03 -13.98 54.92
N MET A 99 -22.69 -12.83 54.81
CA MET A 99 -24.15 -12.72 54.75
C MET A 99 -24.71 -13.43 53.51
N ALA A 100 -24.13 -13.21 52.34
CA ALA A 100 -24.57 -13.82 51.09
C ALA A 100 -24.45 -15.36 51.13
N LEU A 101 -23.32 -15.90 51.62
CA LEU A 101 -23.12 -17.34 51.76
C LEU A 101 -24.14 -17.99 52.71
N ALA A 102 -24.53 -17.28 53.78
CA ALA A 102 -25.59 -17.76 54.67
C ALA A 102 -26.95 -17.81 53.95
N ARG A 103 -27.27 -16.82 53.12
CA ARG A 103 -28.51 -16.78 52.33
C ARG A 103 -28.53 -17.86 51.24
N ILE A 104 -27.42 -18.06 50.53
CA ILE A 104 -27.24 -19.15 49.55
C ILE A 104 -27.51 -20.51 50.22
N THR A 105 -26.96 -20.72 51.42
CA THR A 105 -27.20 -21.95 52.19
C THR A 105 -28.68 -22.14 52.55
N ASN A 106 -29.43 -21.04 52.71
CA ASN A 106 -30.86 -21.03 52.95
C ASN A 106 -31.72 -21.08 51.67
N GLY A 107 -31.10 -21.26 50.49
CA GLY A 107 -31.78 -21.48 49.21
C GLY A 107 -31.91 -20.25 48.31
N ASP A 108 -31.34 -19.11 48.71
CA ASP A 108 -31.34 -17.89 47.91
C ASP A 108 -30.47 -18.04 46.65
N GLN A 109 -30.90 -17.46 45.53
CA GLN A 109 -30.24 -17.55 44.22
C GLN A 109 -29.20 -16.44 44.05
N ILE A 110 -28.08 -16.54 44.77
CA ILE A 110 -27.00 -15.53 44.70
C ILE A 110 -25.74 -16.12 44.06
N VAL A 111 -25.19 -15.38 43.10
CA VAL A 111 -23.84 -15.61 42.55
C VAL A 111 -22.91 -14.50 43.05
N MET A 112 -21.90 -14.87 43.84
CA MET A 112 -20.93 -13.91 44.35
C MET A 112 -19.84 -13.60 43.32
N VAL A 113 -19.53 -12.33 43.13
CA VAL A 113 -18.39 -11.88 42.32
C VAL A 113 -17.47 -10.94 43.11
N ASP A 114 -16.15 -11.05 42.88
CA ASP A 114 -15.14 -10.29 43.60
C ASP A 114 -14.56 -9.16 42.73
N MET A 115 -15.08 -7.94 42.91
CA MET A 115 -14.52 -6.75 42.25
C MET A 115 -13.31 -6.17 42.99
N GLU A 116 -13.14 -6.50 44.27
CA GLU A 116 -12.06 -5.94 45.08
C GLU A 116 -10.71 -6.50 44.63
N ASN A 117 -10.61 -7.83 44.59
CA ASN A 117 -9.37 -8.55 44.27
C ASN A 117 -9.50 -9.37 42.98
N GLY A 118 -10.66 -9.97 42.74
CA GLY A 118 -10.90 -10.86 41.59
C GLY A 118 -10.84 -10.15 40.23
N ALA A 119 -11.18 -8.87 40.18
CA ALA A 119 -11.07 -8.06 38.96
C ALA A 119 -9.62 -7.66 38.59
N GLY A 120 -8.64 -7.85 39.50
CA GLY A 120 -7.24 -7.50 39.23
C GLY A 120 -6.99 -5.99 39.08
N PHE A 121 -7.68 -5.17 39.89
CA PHE A 121 -7.51 -3.71 39.91
C PHE A 121 -6.09 -3.30 40.33
N HIS A 122 -5.54 -2.31 39.63
CA HIS A 122 -4.42 -1.53 40.09
C HIS A 122 -4.95 -0.22 40.70
N TYR A 123 -5.10 -0.17 42.02
CA TYR A 123 -5.74 0.94 42.76
C TYR A 123 -4.92 2.25 42.82
N GLU A 124 -4.24 2.62 41.75
CA GLU A 124 -3.65 3.95 41.57
C GLU A 124 -4.54 4.82 40.67
N ILE A 125 -4.47 6.14 40.86
CA ILE A 125 -5.14 7.08 39.95
C ILE A 125 -4.38 7.11 38.63
N GLN A 126 -5.10 7.23 37.51
CA GLN A 126 -4.55 7.44 36.17
C GLN A 126 -3.41 8.47 36.15
N PRO A 127 -2.41 8.30 35.26
CA PRO A 127 -2.41 7.39 34.11
C PRO A 127 -1.87 5.98 34.40
N THR A 128 -1.36 5.70 35.60
CA THR A 128 -0.68 4.42 35.88
C THR A 128 -1.60 3.33 36.41
N GLY A 129 -2.71 3.68 37.09
CA GLY A 129 -3.65 2.71 37.64
C GLY A 129 -5.08 2.88 37.16
N ASP A 130 -5.97 2.01 37.62
CA ASP A 130 -7.33 1.83 37.12
C ASP A 130 -8.37 2.79 37.72
N MET A 131 -7.96 3.77 38.53
CA MET A 131 -8.87 4.69 39.22
C MET A 131 -8.88 6.07 38.55
N TRP A 132 -10.06 6.68 38.46
CA TRP A 132 -10.22 8.07 38.01
C TRP A 132 -10.10 9.06 39.17
N ASP A 133 -10.73 8.72 40.29
CA ASP A 133 -10.61 9.44 41.56
C ASP A 133 -10.51 8.44 42.72
N GLN A 134 -10.70 8.91 43.95
CA GLN A 134 -10.61 8.07 45.15
C GLN A 134 -11.50 6.81 45.10
N VAL A 135 -12.66 6.86 44.43
CA VAL A 135 -13.70 5.83 44.54
C VAL A 135 -14.26 5.34 43.20
N HIS A 136 -14.01 6.05 42.10
CA HIS A 136 -14.53 5.68 40.78
C HIS A 136 -13.42 5.06 39.92
N PRO A 137 -13.69 3.90 39.28
CA PRO A 137 -12.84 3.36 38.24
C PRO A 137 -12.68 4.30 37.05
N TYR A 138 -11.55 4.21 36.37
CA TYR A 138 -11.35 4.71 35.02
C TYR A 138 -11.80 3.67 33.99
N ALA A 139 -11.74 4.01 32.69
CA ALA A 139 -12.10 3.10 31.59
C ALA A 139 -11.41 1.73 31.70
N THR A 140 -10.12 1.67 32.05
CA THR A 140 -9.40 0.40 32.23
C THR A 140 -9.93 -0.43 33.40
N GLY A 141 -10.32 0.21 34.50
CA GLY A 141 -10.99 -0.44 35.63
C GLY A 141 -12.39 -0.95 35.27
N TYR A 142 -13.18 -0.16 34.52
CA TYR A 142 -14.48 -0.61 34.03
C TYR A 142 -14.37 -1.82 33.09
N THR A 143 -13.35 -1.89 32.22
CA THR A 143 -13.08 -3.08 31.39
C THR A 143 -12.84 -4.32 32.24
N LYS A 144 -12.08 -4.19 33.33
CA LYS A 144 -11.82 -5.31 34.26
C LYS A 144 -13.08 -5.75 35.00
N MET A 145 -13.89 -4.82 35.47
CA MET A 145 -15.19 -5.14 36.07
C MET A 145 -16.12 -5.84 35.08
N ALA A 146 -16.15 -5.38 33.83
CA ALA A 146 -16.98 -5.97 32.78
C ALA A 146 -16.62 -7.43 32.53
N ALA A 147 -15.33 -7.81 32.55
CA ALA A 147 -14.90 -9.19 32.42
C ALA A 147 -15.40 -10.07 33.58
N VAL A 148 -15.38 -9.56 34.82
CA VAL A 148 -15.91 -10.30 35.99
C VAL A 148 -17.41 -10.51 35.88
N TRP A 149 -18.17 -9.48 35.47
CA TRP A 149 -19.61 -9.61 35.25
C TRP A 149 -19.93 -10.57 34.11
N LEU A 150 -19.22 -10.47 32.99
CA LEU A 150 -19.44 -11.32 31.82
C LEU A 150 -19.24 -12.80 32.17
N ASN A 151 -18.14 -13.14 32.86
CA ASN A 151 -17.88 -14.51 33.28
C ASN A 151 -19.01 -15.07 34.16
N ALA A 152 -19.58 -14.25 35.06
CA ALA A 152 -20.69 -14.70 35.90
C ALA A 152 -22.00 -14.86 35.09
N LEU A 153 -22.23 -13.99 34.10
CA LEU A 153 -23.40 -14.08 33.23
C LEU A 153 -23.32 -15.23 32.23
N ASP A 154 -22.13 -15.60 31.75
CA ASP A 154 -21.91 -16.70 30.80
C ASP A 154 -22.42 -18.04 31.34
N ASP A 155 -22.35 -18.26 32.66
CA ASP A 155 -22.87 -19.45 33.32
C ASP A 155 -24.39 -19.39 33.57
N LEU A 156 -24.99 -18.19 33.57
CA LEU A 156 -26.38 -17.95 33.94
C LEU A 156 -27.31 -17.79 32.74
N LEU A 157 -26.85 -17.15 31.67
CA LEU A 157 -27.65 -16.84 30.50
C LEU A 157 -27.48 -17.94 29.46
N PRO A 158 -28.59 -18.44 28.85
CA PRO A 158 -28.47 -19.40 27.76
C PRO A 158 -27.70 -18.76 26.60
N ILE A 159 -26.70 -19.47 26.09
CA ILE A 159 -25.98 -19.06 24.90
C ILE A 159 -26.98 -18.98 23.75
N CYS A 160 -27.19 -17.79 23.17
CA CYS A 160 -28.02 -17.63 21.99
C CYS A 160 -27.37 -18.40 20.83
N THR A 161 -27.85 -19.61 20.56
CA THR A 161 -27.39 -20.39 19.40
C THR A 161 -28.18 -19.96 18.17
N ALA A 162 -27.47 -19.59 17.12
CA ALA A 162 -28.06 -19.31 15.82
C ALA A 162 -27.48 -20.32 14.81
N GLY A 163 -28.38 -20.98 14.07
CA GLY A 163 -27.98 -21.90 13.01
C GLY A 163 -27.12 -21.20 11.96
N VAL A 164 -26.18 -21.95 11.39
CA VAL A 164 -25.32 -21.43 10.32
C VAL A 164 -26.10 -21.36 9.02
N ASN A 165 -26.03 -20.23 8.32
CA ASN A 165 -26.64 -20.06 6.99
C ASN A 165 -25.75 -19.16 6.13
N ILE A 166 -25.41 -19.61 4.92
CA ILE A 166 -24.73 -18.81 3.90
C ILE A 166 -25.76 -17.87 3.24
N LEU A 167 -25.45 -16.59 3.18
CA LEU A 167 -26.33 -15.52 2.74
C LEU A 167 -25.94 -14.93 1.37
N SER A 168 -24.68 -15.04 0.99
CA SER A 168 -24.13 -14.48 -0.25
C SER A 168 -24.39 -15.36 -1.48
N GLN A 169 -24.21 -14.78 -2.66
CA GLN A 169 -24.25 -15.49 -3.95
C GLN A 169 -22.92 -15.28 -4.69
N PRO A 170 -22.36 -16.33 -5.31
CA PRO A 170 -21.06 -16.27 -5.98
C PRO A 170 -21.15 -15.60 -7.36
N PRO A 171 -20.09 -14.89 -7.81
CA PRO A 171 -19.89 -14.63 -9.23
C PRO A 171 -19.73 -15.95 -10.00
N THR A 172 -20.50 -16.15 -11.07
CA THR A 172 -20.53 -17.41 -11.83
C THR A 172 -19.70 -17.36 -13.12
N THR A 173 -18.98 -16.27 -13.33
CA THR A 173 -18.10 -16.06 -14.48
C THR A 173 -16.74 -15.55 -14.04
N ALA A 174 -15.69 -15.98 -14.72
CA ALA A 174 -14.33 -15.49 -14.53
C ALA A 174 -13.60 -15.42 -15.88
N THR A 175 -12.48 -14.70 -15.90
CA THR A 175 -11.64 -14.55 -17.11
C THR A 175 -10.28 -15.16 -16.83
N VAL A 176 -9.76 -15.98 -17.75
CA VAL A 176 -8.42 -16.58 -17.65
C VAL A 176 -7.38 -15.49 -17.40
N GLY A 177 -6.47 -15.73 -16.45
CA GLY A 177 -5.40 -14.79 -16.08
C GLY A 177 -5.84 -13.60 -15.21
N GLN A 178 -7.14 -13.44 -14.93
CA GLN A 178 -7.67 -12.38 -14.06
C GLN A 178 -8.09 -12.95 -12.70
N GLY A 179 -7.78 -12.23 -11.63
CA GLY A 179 -8.11 -12.66 -10.27
C GLY A 179 -9.62 -12.78 -10.03
N TYR A 180 -10.08 -13.97 -9.62
CA TYR A 180 -11.42 -14.20 -9.11
C TYR A 180 -11.43 -14.05 -7.59
N THR A 181 -12.42 -13.32 -7.07
CA THR A 181 -12.66 -13.19 -5.63
C THR A 181 -14.13 -13.39 -5.33
N TYR A 182 -14.42 -14.05 -4.20
CA TYR A 182 -15.78 -14.18 -3.68
C TYR A 182 -15.75 -14.14 -2.16
N ASP A 183 -16.48 -13.18 -1.58
CA ASP A 183 -16.66 -13.04 -0.14
C ASP A 183 -17.90 -13.84 0.31
N VAL A 184 -17.65 -14.97 0.98
CA VAL A 184 -18.71 -15.85 1.48
C VAL A 184 -19.22 -15.30 2.80
N GLN A 185 -20.43 -14.76 2.79
CA GLN A 185 -21.06 -14.19 3.98
C GLN A 185 -21.99 -15.22 4.61
N ALA A 186 -21.70 -15.65 5.83
CA ALA A 186 -22.56 -16.54 6.60
C ALA A 186 -22.98 -15.94 7.94
N SER A 187 -24.20 -16.25 8.35
CA SER A 187 -24.71 -16.02 9.72
C SER A 187 -24.44 -17.25 10.60
N GLY A 188 -24.48 -17.06 11.92
CA GLY A 188 -24.36 -18.13 12.90
C GLY A 188 -23.70 -17.66 14.19
N PHE A 189 -24.07 -18.26 15.32
CA PHE A 189 -23.37 -18.05 16.59
C PHE A 189 -23.15 -19.39 17.30
N PRO A 190 -21.90 -19.73 17.69
CA PRO A 190 -20.64 -18.98 17.48
C PRO A 190 -20.31 -18.70 16.01
N LEU A 191 -19.41 -17.74 15.72
CA LEU A 191 -19.09 -17.38 14.33
C LEU A 191 -18.59 -18.62 13.55
N PRO A 192 -19.11 -18.89 12.35
CA PRO A 192 -18.67 -20.04 11.56
C PRO A 192 -17.27 -19.83 10.98
N THR A 193 -16.56 -20.94 10.74
CA THR A 193 -15.36 -20.98 9.89
C THR A 193 -15.71 -21.49 8.51
N TYR A 194 -14.90 -21.15 7.52
CA TYR A 194 -15.14 -21.44 6.12
C TYR A 194 -14.16 -22.45 5.55
N THR A 195 -14.65 -23.38 4.73
CA THR A 195 -13.82 -24.38 4.05
C THR A 195 -14.29 -24.64 2.62
N LEU A 196 -13.36 -24.96 1.73
CA LEU A 196 -13.67 -25.46 0.38
C LEU A 196 -13.75 -26.98 0.41
N LEU A 197 -14.93 -27.52 0.13
CA LEU A 197 -15.17 -28.96 0.01
C LEU A 197 -14.85 -29.48 -1.40
N ALA A 198 -15.05 -28.63 -2.41
CA ALA A 198 -14.65 -28.89 -3.79
C ALA A 198 -14.23 -27.57 -4.45
N SER A 199 -13.11 -27.57 -5.17
CA SER A 199 -12.61 -26.39 -5.84
C SER A 199 -11.68 -26.76 -7.01
N PRO A 200 -11.51 -25.87 -8.00
CA PRO A 200 -10.44 -26.00 -8.98
C PRO A 200 -9.06 -25.86 -8.33
N ASP A 201 -8.03 -26.35 -9.04
CA ASP A 201 -6.64 -26.22 -8.61
C ASP A 201 -6.25 -24.75 -8.41
N GLY A 202 -5.55 -24.48 -7.30
CA GLY A 202 -5.07 -23.15 -6.94
C GLY A 202 -6.11 -22.21 -6.33
N MET A 203 -7.37 -22.63 -6.18
CA MET A 203 -8.38 -21.86 -5.43
C MET A 203 -8.14 -22.03 -3.93
N THR A 204 -8.25 -20.93 -3.19
CA THR A 204 -8.08 -20.91 -1.73
C THR A 204 -9.23 -20.16 -1.06
N ILE A 205 -9.45 -20.42 0.22
CA ILE A 205 -10.37 -19.68 1.08
C ILE A 205 -9.68 -19.31 2.38
N ASP A 206 -9.87 -18.08 2.84
CA ASP A 206 -9.50 -17.69 4.20
C ASP A 206 -10.56 -18.20 5.18
N SER A 207 -10.16 -19.07 6.11
CA SER A 207 -11.09 -19.79 6.98
C SER A 207 -11.81 -18.91 8.01
N ALA A 208 -11.31 -17.71 8.28
CA ALA A 208 -11.90 -16.79 9.25
C ALA A 208 -12.81 -15.74 8.59
N THR A 209 -12.45 -15.31 7.37
CA THR A 209 -13.16 -14.23 6.66
C THR A 209 -14.08 -14.73 5.55
N GLY A 210 -13.91 -15.96 5.07
CA GLY A 210 -14.72 -16.50 3.98
C GLY A 210 -14.31 -16.01 2.59
N ILE A 211 -13.21 -15.26 2.47
CA ILE A 211 -12.73 -14.75 1.18
C ILE A 211 -12.10 -15.88 0.38
N ILE A 212 -12.75 -16.23 -0.74
CA ILE A 212 -12.22 -17.12 -1.77
C ILE A 212 -11.38 -16.31 -2.75
N THR A 213 -10.19 -16.81 -3.08
CA THR A 213 -9.36 -16.27 -4.17
C THR A 213 -8.95 -17.37 -5.14
N TRP A 214 -8.89 -17.03 -6.43
CA TRP A 214 -8.49 -17.96 -7.47
C TRP A 214 -7.93 -17.23 -8.70
N LEU A 215 -6.93 -17.82 -9.37
CA LEU A 215 -6.43 -17.37 -10.66
C LEU A 215 -6.69 -18.46 -11.72
N PRO A 216 -7.76 -18.37 -12.52
CA PRO A 216 -8.06 -19.34 -13.57
C PRO A 216 -6.97 -19.35 -14.65
N THR A 217 -6.50 -20.55 -15.00
CA THR A 217 -5.44 -20.76 -16.01
C THR A 217 -5.94 -21.34 -17.33
N ALA A 218 -7.22 -21.72 -17.41
CA ALA A 218 -7.83 -22.28 -18.60
C ALA A 218 -9.34 -21.95 -18.67
N PRO A 219 -9.91 -21.85 -19.89
CA PRO A 219 -11.34 -21.70 -20.09
C PRO A 219 -12.06 -23.03 -19.77
N GLY A 220 -13.31 -22.95 -19.32
CA GLY A 220 -14.10 -24.13 -18.97
C GLY A 220 -15.13 -23.88 -17.86
N SER A 221 -15.70 -24.96 -17.35
CA SER A 221 -16.66 -24.93 -16.24
C SER A 221 -16.06 -25.63 -15.03
N PHE A 222 -15.99 -24.93 -13.90
CA PHE A 222 -15.36 -25.40 -12.67
C PHE A 222 -16.39 -25.43 -11.54
N SER A 223 -16.57 -26.61 -10.94
CA SER A 223 -17.47 -26.77 -9.79
C SER A 223 -16.78 -26.35 -8.50
N VAL A 224 -17.49 -25.58 -7.69
CA VAL A 224 -17.03 -25.14 -6.36
C VAL A 224 -18.10 -25.50 -5.34
N THR A 225 -17.68 -26.00 -4.18
CA THR A 225 -18.54 -26.19 -3.02
C THR A 225 -17.83 -25.62 -1.81
N VAL A 226 -18.47 -24.65 -1.16
CA VAL A 226 -18.00 -24.02 0.08
C VAL A 226 -18.93 -24.39 1.22
N GLU A 227 -18.37 -24.58 2.41
CA GLU A 227 -19.09 -24.83 3.65
C GLU A 227 -18.72 -23.77 4.69
N ALA A 228 -19.73 -23.27 5.38
CA ALA A 228 -19.59 -22.49 6.61
C ALA A 228 -20.07 -23.37 7.78
N ALA A 229 -19.28 -23.52 8.84
CA ALA A 229 -19.59 -24.41 9.95
C ALA A 229 -19.12 -23.89 11.31
N ASN A 230 -19.86 -24.23 12.37
CA ASN A 230 -19.46 -24.07 13.76
C ASN A 230 -19.85 -25.34 14.56
N ASN A 231 -19.74 -25.30 15.89
CA ASN A 231 -20.14 -26.41 16.76
C ASN A 231 -21.67 -26.59 16.92
N ILE A 232 -22.47 -25.68 16.36
CA ILE A 232 -23.94 -25.72 16.37
C ILE A 232 -24.49 -26.33 15.08
N GLY A 233 -23.87 -26.04 13.92
CA GLY A 233 -24.30 -26.55 12.63
C GLY A 233 -23.39 -26.14 11.48
N ALA A 234 -23.78 -26.52 10.26
CA ALA A 234 -23.09 -26.20 9.03
C ALA A 234 -24.10 -25.92 7.92
N ASP A 235 -23.72 -25.07 6.98
CA ASP A 235 -24.44 -24.83 5.73
C ASP A 235 -23.44 -24.82 4.56
N SER A 236 -23.90 -25.27 3.39
CA SER A 236 -23.05 -25.45 2.22
C SER A 236 -23.69 -24.90 0.95
N GLN A 237 -22.85 -24.31 0.10
CA GLN A 237 -23.25 -23.71 -1.18
C GLN A 237 -22.41 -24.31 -2.30
N SER A 238 -23.07 -24.92 -3.28
CA SER A 238 -22.45 -25.42 -4.51
C SER A 238 -22.81 -24.53 -5.70
N PHE A 239 -21.81 -24.23 -6.53
CA PHE A 239 -21.97 -23.42 -7.73
C PHE A 239 -20.96 -23.80 -8.81
N THR A 240 -21.14 -23.28 -10.02
CA THR A 240 -20.21 -23.46 -11.15
C THR A 240 -19.72 -22.11 -11.62
N ILE A 241 -18.41 -21.98 -11.77
CA ILE A 241 -17.78 -20.82 -12.39
C ILE A 241 -17.46 -21.19 -13.85
N THR A 242 -17.95 -20.37 -14.78
CA THR A 242 -17.56 -20.46 -16.19
C THR A 242 -16.41 -19.51 -16.46
N THR A 243 -15.23 -20.03 -16.79
CA THR A 243 -14.09 -19.24 -17.22
C THR A 243 -14.09 -19.08 -18.73
N VAL A 244 -13.85 -17.87 -19.20
CA VAL A 244 -13.67 -17.54 -20.62
C VAL A 244 -12.29 -16.95 -20.84
N GLU A 245 -11.79 -17.04 -22.07
CA GLU A 245 -10.57 -16.34 -22.46
C GLU A 245 -10.76 -14.83 -22.37
N GLU A 246 -9.67 -14.10 -22.10
CA GLU A 246 -9.70 -12.65 -22.18
C GLU A 246 -10.02 -12.20 -23.61
N SER A 247 -10.96 -11.28 -23.74
CA SER A 247 -11.49 -10.87 -25.04
C SER A 247 -11.73 -9.37 -25.05
N ASN A 248 -10.85 -8.62 -25.71
CA ASN A 248 -10.98 -7.19 -25.92
C ASN A 248 -10.39 -6.78 -27.28
N ALA A 249 -10.97 -5.74 -27.88
CA ALA A 249 -10.48 -5.18 -29.15
C ALA A 249 -9.12 -4.48 -28.94
N PRO A 250 -8.29 -4.36 -29.98
CA PRO A 250 -7.00 -3.70 -29.85
C PRO A 250 -7.14 -2.23 -29.49
N VAL A 251 -6.16 -1.68 -28.77
CA VAL A 251 -6.02 -0.23 -28.55
C VAL A 251 -4.56 0.15 -28.71
N LEU A 252 -4.26 1.05 -29.64
CA LEU A 252 -2.91 1.57 -29.88
C LEU A 252 -2.49 2.52 -28.75
N THR A 253 -1.29 2.32 -28.20
CA THR A 253 -0.78 3.07 -27.04
C THR A 253 0.52 3.81 -27.29
N SER A 254 1.31 3.46 -28.31
CA SER A 254 2.54 4.18 -28.63
C SER A 254 2.30 5.50 -29.38
N THR A 255 3.24 6.43 -29.25
CA THR A 255 3.23 7.73 -29.95
C THR A 255 4.19 7.69 -31.15
N PRO A 256 3.78 8.11 -32.36
CA PRO A 256 4.63 8.03 -33.54
C PRO A 256 5.89 8.88 -33.49
N VAL A 257 6.98 8.35 -34.06
CA VAL A 257 8.17 9.14 -34.39
C VAL A 257 7.90 9.88 -35.70
N THR A 258 7.67 11.19 -35.65
CA THR A 258 7.21 11.98 -36.80
C THR A 258 8.32 12.71 -37.56
N GLN A 259 9.58 12.48 -37.20
CA GLN A 259 10.73 13.06 -37.88
C GLN A 259 11.75 11.98 -38.26
N GLY A 260 12.39 12.17 -39.41
CA GLY A 260 13.50 11.36 -39.87
C GLY A 260 14.38 12.14 -40.82
N ALA A 261 15.42 11.50 -41.32
CA ALA A 261 16.35 12.13 -42.24
C ALA A 261 16.60 11.28 -43.47
N VAL A 262 16.84 11.95 -44.60
CA VAL A 262 17.05 11.27 -45.88
C VAL A 262 18.29 10.37 -45.82
N ASN A 263 18.19 9.18 -46.40
CA ASN A 263 19.19 8.11 -46.42
C ASN A 263 19.58 7.54 -45.05
N GLN A 264 18.82 7.81 -43.99
CA GLN A 264 19.04 7.23 -42.66
C GLN A 264 17.94 6.21 -42.32
N PRO A 265 18.25 5.12 -41.60
CA PRO A 265 17.22 4.21 -41.10
C PRO A 265 16.22 4.94 -40.19
N TYR A 266 14.94 4.67 -40.42
CA TYR A 266 13.82 5.07 -39.60
C TYR A 266 13.19 3.83 -38.99
N HIS A 267 12.96 3.87 -37.67
CA HIS A 267 12.30 2.83 -36.91
C HIS A 267 11.21 3.42 -36.03
N TYR A 268 10.09 2.72 -35.91
CA TYR A 268 9.04 3.05 -34.96
C TYR A 268 8.40 1.77 -34.43
N ASP A 269 8.38 1.61 -33.11
CA ASP A 269 7.78 0.45 -32.44
C ASP A 269 6.32 0.73 -32.08
N VAL A 270 5.41 -0.03 -32.69
CA VAL A 270 3.97 0.14 -32.53
C VAL A 270 3.48 -0.75 -31.41
N GLU A 271 2.94 -0.13 -30.36
CA GLU A 271 2.42 -0.84 -29.20
C GLU A 271 0.89 -0.80 -29.20
N ALA A 272 0.26 -1.95 -29.00
CA ALA A 272 -1.18 -2.07 -28.79
C ALA A 272 -1.50 -3.05 -27.65
N THR A 273 -2.53 -2.73 -26.87
CA THR A 273 -3.20 -3.73 -26.02
C THR A 273 -4.18 -4.54 -26.86
N GLY A 274 -4.67 -5.67 -26.35
CA GLY A 274 -5.64 -6.51 -27.05
C GLY A 274 -5.52 -7.99 -26.69
N ALA A 275 -6.66 -8.68 -26.55
CA ALA A 275 -6.74 -10.11 -26.33
C ALA A 275 -7.80 -10.72 -27.29
N PRO A 276 -7.42 -11.67 -28.17
CA PRO A 276 -6.07 -12.16 -28.43
C PRO A 276 -5.08 -11.06 -28.88
N ALA A 277 -3.78 -11.35 -28.80
CA ALA A 277 -2.73 -10.42 -29.19
C ALA A 277 -2.97 -9.85 -30.60
N PRO A 278 -2.91 -8.52 -30.79
CA PRO A 278 -3.14 -7.91 -32.10
C PRO A 278 -2.06 -8.25 -33.12
N THR A 279 -2.43 -8.23 -34.40
CA THR A 279 -1.50 -8.19 -35.54
C THR A 279 -1.47 -6.79 -36.14
N TYR A 280 -0.31 -6.37 -36.64
CA TYR A 280 -0.09 -5.01 -37.15
C TYR A 280 0.03 -4.96 -38.68
N ALA A 281 -0.49 -3.90 -39.28
CA ALA A 281 -0.38 -3.65 -40.72
C ALA A 281 -0.27 -2.16 -41.05
N LEU A 282 0.44 -1.84 -42.14
CA LEU A 282 0.45 -0.51 -42.74
C LEU A 282 -0.67 -0.44 -43.78
N THR A 283 -1.63 0.44 -43.59
CA THR A 283 -2.75 0.66 -44.53
C THR A 283 -2.46 1.83 -45.47
N ALA A 284 -1.58 2.75 -45.08
CA ALA A 284 -0.98 3.76 -45.95
C ALA A 284 0.48 3.99 -45.55
N ALA A 285 1.41 3.91 -46.50
CA ALA A 285 2.84 4.14 -46.22
C ALA A 285 3.60 4.57 -47.49
N PRO A 286 4.73 5.28 -47.35
CA PRO A 286 5.64 5.52 -48.47
C PRO A 286 6.25 4.23 -49.02
N PRO A 287 6.68 4.22 -50.30
CA PRO A 287 7.32 3.05 -50.91
C PRO A 287 8.53 2.55 -50.11
N GLY A 288 8.57 1.23 -49.89
CA GLY A 288 9.66 0.56 -49.19
C GLY A 288 9.57 0.58 -47.66
N MET A 289 8.58 1.25 -47.06
CA MET A 289 8.31 1.14 -45.63
C MET A 289 7.63 -0.20 -45.33
N THR A 290 8.06 -0.86 -44.26
CA THR A 290 7.56 -2.18 -43.83
C THR A 290 7.19 -2.17 -42.37
N ILE A 291 6.32 -3.09 -41.94
CA ILE A 291 5.99 -3.37 -40.55
C ILE A 291 6.05 -4.87 -40.30
N ASP A 292 6.63 -5.28 -39.17
CA ASP A 292 6.50 -6.66 -38.69
C ASP A 292 5.11 -6.88 -38.10
N ALA A 293 4.36 -7.84 -38.65
CA ALA A 293 2.96 -8.05 -38.28
C ALA A 293 2.78 -8.62 -36.86
N ALA A 294 3.83 -9.19 -36.26
CA ALA A 294 3.78 -9.75 -34.90
C ALA A 294 4.35 -8.78 -33.86
N THR A 295 5.42 -8.04 -34.19
CA THR A 295 6.08 -7.15 -33.22
C THR A 295 5.66 -5.69 -33.36
N GLY A 296 5.06 -5.28 -34.47
CA GLY A 296 4.69 -3.88 -34.71
C GLY A 296 5.86 -2.99 -35.14
N LEU A 297 7.06 -3.53 -35.32
CA LEU A 297 8.25 -2.74 -35.68
C LEU A 297 8.16 -2.25 -37.14
N ILE A 298 8.01 -0.94 -37.31
CA ILE A 298 8.14 -0.26 -38.59
C ILE A 298 9.62 -0.04 -38.91
N ALA A 299 10.01 -0.32 -40.15
CA ALA A 299 11.35 -0.06 -40.66
C ALA A 299 11.29 0.57 -42.07
N TRP A 300 12.10 1.61 -42.29
CA TRP A 300 12.21 2.31 -43.57
C TRP A 300 13.54 3.04 -43.74
N THR A 301 13.98 3.23 -44.99
CA THR A 301 15.10 4.14 -45.32
C THR A 301 14.62 5.13 -46.39
N PRO A 302 14.21 6.35 -46.03
CA PRO A 302 13.78 7.37 -46.99
C PRO A 302 14.87 7.74 -47.99
N THR A 303 14.53 7.85 -49.27
CA THR A 303 15.47 8.32 -50.31
C THR A 303 15.18 9.74 -50.79
N MET A 304 14.12 10.38 -50.25
CA MET A 304 13.72 11.73 -50.61
C MET A 304 13.27 12.51 -49.37
N ILE A 305 13.54 13.82 -49.38
CA ILE A 305 13.00 14.76 -48.39
C ILE A 305 11.51 15.02 -48.66
N GLY A 306 10.76 15.37 -47.62
CA GLY A 306 9.35 15.73 -47.72
C GLY A 306 8.50 15.17 -46.59
N ASN A 307 7.19 15.34 -46.72
CA ASN A 307 6.19 14.86 -45.78
C ASN A 307 5.52 13.61 -46.33
N PHE A 308 5.51 12.54 -45.55
CA PHE A 308 4.92 11.25 -45.92
C PHE A 308 3.80 10.90 -44.94
N ALA A 309 2.60 10.64 -45.46
CA ALA A 309 1.51 10.13 -44.65
C ALA A 309 1.73 8.65 -44.34
N VAL A 310 1.56 8.29 -43.07
CA VAL A 310 1.62 6.91 -42.59
C VAL A 310 0.35 6.61 -41.81
N THR A 311 -0.33 5.52 -42.16
CA THR A 311 -1.46 4.97 -41.42
C THR A 311 -1.19 3.50 -41.15
N LEU A 312 -1.36 3.11 -39.89
CA LEU A 312 -1.22 1.74 -39.42
C LEU A 312 -2.49 1.30 -38.68
N GLU A 313 -2.65 -0.02 -38.58
CA GLU A 313 -3.79 -0.66 -37.93
C GLU A 313 -3.31 -1.84 -37.08
N ALA A 314 -3.85 -1.96 -35.87
CA ALA A 314 -3.73 -3.15 -35.02
C ALA A 314 -5.08 -3.87 -35.01
N THR A 315 -5.09 -5.18 -35.30
CA THR A 315 -6.32 -5.97 -35.47
C THR A 315 -6.27 -7.27 -34.68
N ASN A 316 -7.39 -7.68 -34.07
CA ASN A 316 -7.62 -9.04 -33.59
C ASN A 316 -9.06 -9.49 -33.91
N SER A 317 -9.48 -10.65 -33.40
CA SER A 317 -10.82 -11.19 -33.64
C SER A 317 -11.97 -10.35 -33.06
N ASN A 318 -11.66 -9.40 -32.17
CA ASN A 318 -12.63 -8.53 -31.49
C ASN A 318 -12.76 -7.14 -32.13
N GLY A 319 -11.85 -6.77 -33.04
CA GLY A 319 -11.91 -5.49 -33.75
C GLY A 319 -10.54 -4.99 -34.20
N SER A 320 -10.46 -3.71 -34.51
CA SER A 320 -9.22 -3.03 -34.85
C SER A 320 -9.19 -1.60 -34.33
N ASP A 321 -7.98 -1.06 -34.22
CA ASP A 321 -7.70 0.34 -33.93
C ASP A 321 -6.64 0.85 -34.90
N SER A 322 -6.68 2.14 -35.22
CA SER A 322 -5.85 2.75 -36.26
C SER A 322 -5.20 4.05 -35.81
N GLN A 323 -3.99 4.29 -36.29
CA GLN A 323 -3.24 5.51 -36.01
C GLN A 323 -2.69 6.08 -37.31
N SER A 324 -2.80 7.40 -37.48
CA SER A 324 -2.28 8.13 -38.64
C SER A 324 -1.39 9.28 -38.21
N PHE A 325 -0.28 9.48 -38.92
CA PHE A 325 0.63 10.57 -38.71
C PHE A 325 1.34 11.00 -39.99
N THR A 326 1.98 12.17 -39.95
CA THR A 326 2.84 12.66 -41.02
C THR A 326 4.30 12.56 -40.58
N LEU A 327 5.09 11.80 -41.31
CA LEU A 327 6.53 11.69 -41.14
C LEU A 327 7.24 12.74 -41.99
N THR A 328 7.92 13.68 -41.34
CA THR A 328 8.72 14.72 -41.99
C THR A 328 10.16 14.23 -42.15
N ILE A 329 10.62 14.11 -43.39
CA ILE A 329 12.00 13.78 -43.74
C ILE A 329 12.73 15.04 -44.17
N VAL A 330 13.78 15.37 -43.44
CA VAL A 330 14.66 16.52 -43.72
C VAL A 330 16.02 16.06 -44.22
N GLU A 331 16.77 17.00 -44.78
CA GLU A 331 18.18 16.78 -45.09
C GLU A 331 18.98 16.73 -43.79
N VAL A 332 19.89 15.76 -43.67
CA VAL A 332 20.91 15.83 -42.62
C VAL A 332 21.87 16.92 -43.04
N ALA A 333 21.98 18.00 -42.24
CA ALA A 333 23.04 18.97 -42.47
C ALA A 333 24.38 18.22 -42.47
N ALA A 334 25.11 18.28 -43.59
CA ALA A 334 26.45 17.70 -43.65
C ALA A 334 27.30 18.31 -42.53
N CYS A 335 27.91 17.48 -41.69
CA CYS A 335 28.85 17.95 -40.67
C CYS A 335 29.96 18.78 -41.32
N THR A 336 30.42 19.80 -40.60
CA THR A 336 31.31 20.83 -41.12
C THR A 336 32.60 20.26 -41.72
N THR A 337 33.10 20.87 -42.80
CA THR A 337 34.25 20.40 -43.61
C THR A 337 35.61 20.37 -42.90
N ASN A 338 35.67 20.48 -41.57
CA ASN A 338 36.90 20.46 -40.78
C ASN A 338 36.74 19.74 -39.41
N GLN A 339 35.78 18.82 -39.29
CA GLN A 339 35.61 18.06 -38.04
C GLN A 339 36.85 17.18 -37.79
N ILE A 340 37.41 17.27 -36.58
CA ILE A 340 38.66 16.56 -36.19
C ILE A 340 38.35 15.19 -35.59
N ALA A 341 37.24 15.08 -34.87
CA ALA A 341 36.78 13.86 -34.22
C ALA A 341 35.25 13.86 -34.11
N TYR A 342 34.65 12.67 -34.16
CA TYR A 342 33.22 12.49 -33.93
C TYR A 342 32.96 11.18 -33.20
N TRP A 343 32.48 11.27 -31.96
CA TRP A 343 32.00 10.13 -31.19
C TRP A 343 30.47 10.17 -31.15
N PRO A 344 29.76 9.24 -31.82
CA PRO A 344 28.30 9.22 -31.86
C PRO A 344 27.68 8.83 -30.51
N LEU A 345 28.40 8.07 -29.68
CA LEU A 345 27.94 7.56 -28.38
C LEU A 345 26.69 6.67 -28.50
N ASP A 346 26.62 5.85 -29.55
CA ASP A 346 25.53 4.93 -29.84
C ASP A 346 25.97 3.45 -29.82
N GLU A 347 27.13 3.16 -29.22
CA GLU A 347 27.65 1.80 -29.10
C GLU A 347 26.75 0.89 -28.22
N PRO A 348 26.77 -0.44 -28.45
CA PRO A 348 25.97 -1.39 -27.67
C PRO A 348 26.29 -1.36 -26.17
N SER A 349 25.34 -1.82 -25.36
CA SER A 349 25.52 -1.99 -23.91
C SER A 349 26.74 -2.86 -23.58
N GLY A 350 27.56 -2.41 -22.62
CA GLY A 350 28.80 -3.06 -22.22
C GLY A 350 30.04 -2.67 -23.05
N SER A 351 29.92 -1.72 -23.97
CA SER A 351 31.06 -1.22 -24.75
C SER A 351 32.10 -0.52 -23.89
N THR A 352 33.37 -0.87 -24.08
CA THR A 352 34.53 -0.24 -23.41
C THR A 352 35.38 0.61 -24.34
N LEU A 353 35.03 0.64 -25.64
CA LEU A 353 35.70 1.36 -26.70
C LEU A 353 34.65 2.19 -27.45
N PHE A 354 34.93 3.47 -27.64
CA PHE A 354 34.03 4.44 -28.26
C PHE A 354 34.68 4.96 -29.54
N THR A 355 34.00 4.78 -30.66
CA THR A 355 34.64 4.95 -31.96
C THR A 355 34.64 6.42 -32.38
N ASP A 356 35.83 6.97 -32.67
CA ASP A 356 35.96 8.20 -33.42
C ASP A 356 35.75 7.90 -34.91
N LEU A 357 34.61 8.30 -35.47
CA LEU A 357 34.22 8.02 -36.85
C LEU A 357 34.93 8.90 -37.89
N ILE A 358 35.57 9.99 -37.46
CA ILE A 358 36.21 10.96 -38.37
C ILE A 358 37.73 10.93 -38.22
N GLY A 359 38.23 10.93 -36.98
CA GLY A 359 39.65 10.88 -36.69
C GLY A 359 40.15 9.48 -36.37
N ASN A 360 41.10 9.40 -35.45
CA ASN A 360 41.60 8.14 -34.91
C ASN A 360 41.87 8.28 -33.40
N HIS A 361 40.93 8.92 -32.70
CA HIS A 361 41.03 9.24 -31.29
C HIS A 361 40.06 8.39 -30.46
N GLN A 362 40.20 7.07 -30.54
CA GLN A 362 39.25 6.14 -29.92
C GLN A 362 39.10 6.39 -28.42
N GLY A 363 37.88 6.63 -27.95
CA GLY A 363 37.57 6.79 -26.54
C GLY A 363 37.58 5.43 -25.82
N SER A 364 37.88 5.41 -24.53
CA SER A 364 37.86 4.17 -23.76
C SER A 364 37.46 4.39 -22.30
N CYS A 365 36.93 3.34 -21.68
CA CYS A 365 36.61 3.29 -20.25
C CYS A 365 36.97 1.91 -19.70
N THR A 366 37.02 1.74 -18.37
CA THR A 366 37.43 0.47 -17.76
C THR A 366 36.54 0.05 -16.58
N GLY A 367 35.94 -1.14 -16.67
CA GLY A 367 35.18 -1.73 -15.57
C GLY A 367 33.96 -0.89 -15.18
N ALA A 368 33.75 -0.70 -13.88
CA ALA A 368 32.58 -0.01 -13.34
C ALA A 368 32.56 1.52 -13.60
N SER A 369 33.60 2.09 -14.20
CA SER A 369 33.61 3.51 -14.62
C SER A 369 33.17 3.72 -16.07
N CYS A 370 32.70 2.66 -16.75
CA CYS A 370 32.07 2.78 -18.06
C CYS A 370 30.63 3.26 -17.92
N PRO A 371 30.19 4.25 -18.73
CA PRO A 371 28.80 4.69 -18.72
C PRO A 371 27.87 3.61 -19.28
N THR A 372 26.57 3.72 -18.98
CA THR A 372 25.57 2.71 -19.39
C THR A 372 24.81 3.17 -20.64
N ALA A 373 24.66 2.29 -21.64
CA ALA A 373 23.89 2.61 -22.83
C ALA A 373 22.40 2.87 -22.50
N THR A 374 21.80 3.85 -23.15
CA THR A 374 20.40 4.29 -22.99
C THR A 374 19.84 4.81 -24.32
N GLY A 375 18.56 5.19 -24.35
CA GLY A 375 17.94 5.82 -25.53
C GLY A 375 18.40 7.27 -25.70
N GLY A 376 18.86 7.63 -26.90
CA GLY A 376 19.28 8.99 -27.26
C GLY A 376 18.18 9.78 -27.97
N GLN A 377 18.49 11.04 -28.32
CA GLN A 377 17.63 11.83 -29.22
C GLN A 377 17.66 11.29 -30.66
N VAL A 378 18.77 10.67 -31.06
CA VAL A 378 18.97 9.98 -32.34
C VAL A 378 19.67 8.67 -32.01
N ALA A 379 19.04 7.53 -32.30
CA ALA A 379 19.55 6.19 -31.97
C ALA A 379 19.86 6.00 -30.46
N GLY A 380 21.07 5.57 -30.12
CA GLY A 380 21.53 5.34 -28.75
C GLY A 380 22.14 6.58 -28.09
N ALA A 381 22.35 6.49 -26.79
CA ALA A 381 23.14 7.42 -25.99
C ALA A 381 23.81 6.68 -24.83
N PHE A 382 24.67 7.36 -24.07
CA PHE A 382 25.22 6.84 -22.82
C PHE A 382 24.83 7.71 -21.63
N ALA A 383 24.35 7.07 -20.57
CA ALA A 383 24.04 7.68 -19.30
C ALA A 383 25.30 7.69 -18.41
N PHE A 384 25.63 8.89 -17.90
CA PHE A 384 26.73 9.13 -16.98
C PHE A 384 26.19 9.41 -15.58
N ASP A 385 26.59 8.63 -14.59
CA ASP A 385 26.22 8.79 -13.18
C ASP A 385 27.17 9.71 -12.39
N GLY A 386 28.29 10.10 -13.02
CA GLY A 386 29.29 11.00 -12.46
C GLY A 386 30.35 10.31 -11.60
N GLY A 387 30.35 8.98 -11.52
CA GLY A 387 31.50 8.13 -11.18
C GLY A 387 32.13 7.48 -12.42
N ASP A 388 31.46 7.58 -13.56
CA ASP A 388 31.84 7.04 -14.87
C ASP A 388 32.37 8.13 -15.84
N GLY A 389 32.99 7.69 -16.93
CA GLY A 389 33.51 8.60 -17.95
C GLY A 389 34.22 7.89 -19.10
N ILE A 390 34.32 8.61 -20.23
CA ILE A 390 35.07 8.17 -21.41
C ILE A 390 36.38 8.95 -21.48
N ALA A 391 37.50 8.24 -21.47
CA ALA A 391 38.83 8.81 -21.63
C ALA A 391 39.19 8.87 -23.12
N VAL A 392 39.38 10.09 -23.63
CA VAL A 392 39.91 10.35 -24.97
C VAL A 392 41.45 10.38 -24.93
N PRO A 393 42.15 9.76 -25.89
CA PRO A 393 43.61 9.73 -25.91
C PRO A 393 44.19 11.13 -26.05
N THR A 394 45.40 11.32 -25.51
CA THR A 394 46.14 12.56 -25.75
C THR A 394 46.60 12.60 -27.20
N ALA A 395 46.12 13.59 -27.96
CA ALA A 395 46.52 13.82 -29.34
C ALA A 395 46.85 15.29 -29.58
N PRO A 396 47.81 15.60 -30.49
CA PRO A 396 48.11 16.97 -30.88
C PRO A 396 46.88 17.71 -31.42
N ALA A 397 46.02 17.02 -32.17
CA ALA A 397 44.80 17.62 -32.74
C ALA A 397 43.75 18.02 -31.68
N LEU A 398 43.88 17.51 -30.45
CA LEU A 398 43.02 17.82 -29.29
C LEU A 398 43.77 18.62 -28.22
N THR A 399 44.89 19.26 -28.59
CA THR A 399 45.71 20.08 -27.70
C THR A 399 45.98 21.41 -28.38
N TRP A 400 45.36 22.47 -27.87
CA TRP A 400 45.37 23.80 -28.48
C TRP A 400 46.40 24.72 -27.86
N GLY A 401 47.10 25.48 -28.68
CA GLY A 401 47.95 26.60 -28.30
C GLY A 401 47.15 27.87 -27.99
N SER A 402 47.84 28.90 -27.49
CA SER A 402 47.20 30.15 -27.03
C SER A 402 46.49 30.96 -28.12
N ASN A 403 46.78 30.68 -29.39
CA ASN A 403 46.22 31.39 -30.54
C ASN A 403 45.39 30.48 -31.46
N ASP A 404 45.17 29.24 -31.06
CA ASP A 404 44.39 28.29 -31.86
C ASP A 404 42.90 28.60 -31.72
N SER A 405 42.14 28.29 -32.76
CA SER A 405 40.67 28.32 -32.74
C SER A 405 40.16 26.89 -32.83
N PHE A 406 39.14 26.58 -32.03
CA PHE A 406 38.50 25.28 -32.01
C PHE A 406 37.00 25.45 -31.75
N SER A 407 36.26 24.41 -32.08
CA SER A 407 34.86 24.25 -31.70
C SER A 407 34.70 22.85 -31.11
N LEU A 408 33.89 22.75 -30.07
CA LEU A 408 33.48 21.50 -29.43
C LEU A 408 31.97 21.56 -29.37
N GLU A 409 31.33 20.46 -29.75
CA GLU A 409 29.88 20.36 -29.77
C GLU A 409 29.47 19.09 -29.03
N LEU A 410 28.44 19.19 -28.19
CA LEU A 410 27.90 18.05 -27.45
C LEU A 410 26.38 18.15 -27.30
N LEU A 411 25.67 17.07 -27.58
CA LEU A 411 24.26 16.92 -27.20
C LEU A 411 24.17 16.30 -25.81
N VAL A 412 23.52 16.99 -24.88
CA VAL A 412 23.39 16.54 -23.49
C VAL A 412 21.96 16.70 -22.98
N ASN A 413 21.49 15.76 -22.17
CA ASN A 413 20.29 15.90 -21.37
C ASN A 413 20.63 15.55 -19.93
N THR A 414 20.26 16.43 -19.00
CA THR A 414 20.42 16.16 -17.58
C THR A 414 19.30 16.80 -16.76
N THR A 415 18.85 16.09 -15.73
CA THR A 415 18.02 16.62 -14.65
C THR A 415 18.80 16.74 -13.34
N GLN A 416 20.07 16.32 -13.35
CA GLN A 416 20.85 16.23 -12.13
C GLN A 416 21.33 17.60 -11.67
N SER A 417 21.40 17.75 -10.35
CA SER A 417 22.05 18.90 -9.71
C SER A 417 23.55 18.84 -9.97
N CYS A 418 24.08 19.83 -10.68
CA CYS A 418 25.49 19.92 -11.09
C CYS A 418 26.44 20.37 -9.95
N VAL A 419 26.22 19.89 -8.72
CA VAL A 419 27.05 20.27 -7.56
C VAL A 419 28.42 19.59 -7.68
N GLY A 420 29.48 20.40 -7.67
CA GLY A 420 30.86 19.96 -7.94
C GLY A 420 31.21 20.04 -9.42
N ASN A 421 32.37 19.50 -9.81
CA ASN A 421 32.79 19.46 -11.21
C ASN A 421 32.28 18.19 -11.87
N LYS A 422 31.14 18.28 -12.58
CA LYS A 422 30.59 17.17 -13.36
C LYS A 422 31.07 17.29 -14.79
N VAL A 423 31.99 16.41 -15.19
CA VAL A 423 32.61 16.41 -16.52
C VAL A 423 31.81 15.49 -17.44
N PHE A 424 31.38 15.99 -18.59
CA PHE A 424 30.76 15.18 -19.64
C PHE A 424 31.82 14.62 -20.59
N LEU A 425 32.77 15.49 -21.00
CA LEU A 425 33.85 15.16 -21.91
C LEU A 425 35.10 15.92 -21.48
N GLY A 426 36.26 15.27 -21.51
CA GLY A 426 37.50 15.98 -21.23
C GLY A 426 38.77 15.18 -21.38
N LYS A 427 39.87 15.93 -21.48
CA LYS A 427 41.24 15.41 -21.42
C LYS A 427 41.76 15.50 -19.99
N TYR A 428 42.08 14.35 -19.41
CA TYR A 428 42.63 14.28 -18.06
C TYR A 428 44.09 14.77 -18.00
N LYS A 429 44.47 15.36 -16.85
CA LYS A 429 45.86 15.76 -16.58
C LYS A 429 46.76 14.55 -16.32
N SER A 430 48.04 14.63 -16.63
CA SER A 430 49.02 13.58 -16.33
C SER A 430 50.03 14.04 -15.26
N SER A 431 50.73 13.08 -14.65
CA SER A 431 51.77 13.41 -13.67
C SER A 431 52.87 14.24 -14.32
N GLY A 432 53.10 15.46 -13.82
CA GLY A 432 54.08 16.40 -14.37
C GLY A 432 53.58 17.30 -15.51
N ASN A 433 52.37 17.09 -16.04
CA ASN A 433 51.73 17.97 -17.02
C ASN A 433 50.27 18.22 -16.66
N LYS A 434 49.95 19.45 -16.22
CA LYS A 434 48.59 19.83 -15.80
C LYS A 434 47.68 20.26 -16.95
N ALA A 435 48.18 20.22 -18.20
CA ALA A 435 47.41 20.63 -19.36
C ALA A 435 46.19 19.72 -19.53
N SER A 436 45.01 20.31 -19.38
CA SER A 436 43.73 19.60 -19.37
C SER A 436 42.63 20.51 -19.87
N TRP A 437 41.59 19.93 -20.44
CA TRP A 437 40.37 20.64 -20.75
C TRP A 437 39.19 19.73 -20.50
N TRP A 438 38.05 20.31 -20.18
CA TRP A 438 36.82 19.55 -20.00
C TRP A 438 35.61 20.43 -20.24
N LEU A 439 34.56 19.82 -20.78
CA LEU A 439 33.21 20.35 -20.90
C LEU A 439 32.34 19.60 -19.90
N GLY A 440 31.54 20.33 -19.14
CA GLY A 440 30.75 19.80 -18.05
C GLY A 440 29.69 20.78 -17.59
N CYS A 441 29.26 20.66 -16.34
CA CYS A 441 28.40 21.64 -15.69
C CYS A 441 28.86 22.00 -14.28
N GLU A 442 28.50 23.21 -13.85
CA GLU A 442 28.81 23.76 -12.52
C GLU A 442 27.56 23.81 -11.61
N ALA A 443 27.75 24.13 -10.33
CA ALA A 443 26.70 24.08 -9.29
C ALA A 443 25.43 24.90 -9.61
N SER A 444 25.51 25.88 -10.50
CA SER A 444 24.37 26.67 -10.96
C SER A 444 23.49 25.95 -12.01
N GLY A 445 23.88 24.74 -12.43
CA GLY A 445 23.24 23.99 -13.51
C GLY A 445 23.69 24.42 -14.91
N LYS A 446 24.58 25.41 -15.01
CA LYS A 446 25.10 25.91 -16.29
C LYS A 446 26.19 25.01 -16.85
N ALA A 447 26.23 24.89 -18.17
CA ALA A 447 27.37 24.30 -18.86
C ALA A 447 28.63 25.14 -18.63
N LEU A 448 29.75 24.47 -18.41
CA LEU A 448 31.06 25.08 -18.17
C LEU A 448 32.13 24.35 -19.01
N PHE A 449 32.96 25.14 -19.69
CA PHE A 449 34.18 24.67 -20.34
C PHE A 449 35.40 25.21 -19.60
N SER A 450 36.31 24.32 -19.18
CA SER A 450 37.58 24.66 -18.56
C SER A 450 38.73 24.30 -19.49
N LEU A 451 39.72 25.18 -19.65
CA LEU A 451 40.99 24.91 -20.34
C LEU A 451 42.15 25.33 -19.44
N ARG A 452 43.10 24.42 -19.21
CA ARG A 452 44.28 24.62 -18.36
C ARG A 452 45.56 24.30 -19.13
N ASP A 453 46.60 25.10 -18.88
CA ASP A 453 47.94 24.90 -19.39
C ASP A 453 48.74 23.86 -18.58
N SER A 454 49.97 23.58 -19.01
CA SER A 454 50.86 22.60 -18.36
C SER A 454 51.26 22.96 -16.93
N GLY A 455 51.21 24.25 -16.56
CA GLY A 455 51.45 24.75 -15.21
C GLY A 455 50.21 24.70 -14.30
N GLY A 456 49.02 24.52 -14.90
CA GLY A 456 47.72 24.42 -14.24
C GLY A 456 46.93 25.73 -14.20
N ALA A 457 47.45 26.81 -14.78
CA ALA A 457 46.71 28.05 -14.97
C ALA A 457 45.69 27.83 -16.10
N GLY A 458 44.49 28.41 -15.99
CA GLY A 458 43.44 28.15 -16.95
C GLY A 458 42.34 29.18 -16.97
N VAL A 459 41.44 29.03 -17.94
CA VAL A 459 40.23 29.83 -18.12
C VAL A 459 39.02 28.92 -18.04
N GLU A 460 37.92 29.46 -17.52
CA GLU A 460 36.62 28.79 -17.48
C GLU A 460 35.59 29.68 -18.19
N LEU A 461 34.77 29.07 -19.03
CA LEU A 461 33.70 29.71 -19.79
C LEU A 461 32.39 29.07 -19.39
N THR A 462 31.43 29.89 -18.95
CA THR A 462 30.11 29.41 -18.51
C THR A 462 29.03 29.89 -19.46
N SER A 463 28.08 29.01 -19.76
CA SER A 463 26.87 29.33 -20.53
C SER A 463 25.98 30.38 -19.85
N LEU A 464 25.11 31.00 -20.64
CA LEU A 464 24.19 32.04 -20.15
C LEU A 464 23.03 31.45 -19.34
N ALA A 465 22.56 30.26 -19.71
CA ALA A 465 21.40 29.59 -19.12
C ALA A 465 21.78 28.20 -18.54
N PRO A 466 21.09 27.73 -17.50
CA PRO A 466 21.21 26.34 -17.02
C PRO A 466 20.76 25.33 -18.07
N ILE A 467 21.30 24.11 -17.98
CA ILE A 467 21.03 22.98 -18.90
C ILE A 467 20.40 21.77 -18.18
N ASN A 468 20.07 21.91 -16.89
CA ASN A 468 19.62 20.82 -16.02
C ASN A 468 18.08 20.71 -15.90
N ASP A 469 17.36 21.00 -16.98
CA ASP A 469 15.90 21.04 -17.06
C ASP A 469 15.28 19.75 -17.63
N GLY A 470 16.09 18.71 -17.88
CA GLY A 470 15.64 17.45 -18.48
C GLY A 470 15.34 17.52 -19.98
N GLN A 471 15.69 18.63 -20.65
CA GLN A 471 15.64 18.74 -22.10
C GLN A 471 17.00 18.43 -22.72
N TRP A 472 16.99 18.12 -24.02
CA TRP A 472 18.23 18.01 -24.80
C TRP A 472 18.76 19.40 -25.15
N HIS A 473 20.02 19.65 -24.82
CA HIS A 473 20.75 20.87 -25.12
C HIS A 473 21.90 20.56 -26.07
N HIS A 474 22.10 21.42 -27.07
CA HIS A 474 23.30 21.44 -27.89
C HIS A 474 24.25 22.46 -27.28
N LEU A 475 25.37 21.98 -26.74
CA LEU A 475 26.43 22.78 -26.14
C LEU A 475 27.47 23.21 -27.17
#